data_AF-A0A0B7HF92-F1
#
_entry.id   AF-A0A0B7HF92-F1
#
_cell.length_a   1.000
_cell.length_b   1.000
_cell.length_c   1.000
_cell.angle_alpha   90.00
_cell.angle_beta   90.00
_cell.angle_gamma   90.00
#
_symmetry.space_group_name_H-M   'P 1'
#
loop_
_entity.id
_entity.type
_entity.pdbx_description
1 polymer ?
#
loop_
_entity_poly.entity_id
_entity_poly.type
_entity_poly.pdbx_seq_one_letter_code
_entity_poly.pdbx_strand_id
1 'polypeptide(L)'
;MYKQIKKIEKVSLNNKGSKLYLYLKEEKKLVEIDSFGNIKKEITFFDMKQVYRFNITDENFIASFDNEKTIFYSNEGVELLTFEKQLYFSFLEENDIYIYIKNKDFLYQFDKKGYKVEIFPFSEKKIFSHLYNAFLIFKKENILYTHLDKKSEIPLLWQKDLSDITSYKDYDGSLKQGDIREIYSYNNTLIVLTQVFILRLHIETGEIIYSLRLPAGLMTLSIEENKAYGCYGYHYMEIDLEKGELINFVRIENALLNGKEYNAIMNKACYKDGFVFHGLRLEGGQYAVGAINTKTGNREWISLLSFNMVEKIEFHDDKMFISDTGGNLFIYQRE
;
A
#
# COMPACT_ATOMS: atom_id res chain seq x y z
N MET A 1 -4.32 -0.16 -25.16
CA MET A 1 -3.52 0.89 -24.47
C MET A 1 -4.43 1.55 -23.44
N TYR A 2 -3.95 2.49 -22.61
CA TYR A 2 -4.82 3.21 -21.66
C TYR A 2 -4.96 4.67 -22.05
N LYS A 3 -6.19 5.18 -22.00
CA LYS A 3 -6.52 6.59 -22.25
C LYS A 3 -7.03 7.23 -20.97
N GLN A 4 -6.49 8.40 -20.64
CA GLN A 4 -7.02 9.19 -19.53
C GLN A 4 -8.42 9.68 -19.88
N ILE A 5 -9.40 9.35 -19.05
CA ILE A 5 -10.80 9.76 -19.23
C ILE A 5 -11.20 10.86 -18.24
N LYS A 6 -10.54 10.96 -17.08
CA LYS A 6 -10.83 11.98 -16.08
C LYS A 6 -9.63 12.28 -15.20
N LYS A 7 -9.57 13.52 -14.70
CA LYS A 7 -8.69 13.95 -13.62
C LYS A 7 -9.54 14.68 -12.58
N ILE A 8 -9.34 14.36 -11.30
CA ILE A 8 -9.97 15.02 -10.16
C ILE A 8 -8.86 15.50 -9.23
N GLU A 9 -8.93 16.74 -8.76
CA GLU A 9 -7.86 17.36 -7.96
C GLU A 9 -8.27 17.52 -6.50
N LYS A 10 -7.28 17.57 -5.59
CA LYS A 10 -7.46 17.75 -4.15
C LYS A 10 -8.38 16.71 -3.51
N VAL A 11 -8.14 15.46 -3.86
CA VAL A 11 -8.90 14.30 -3.39
C VAL A 11 -8.00 13.24 -2.78
N SER A 12 -8.62 12.31 -2.07
CA SER A 12 -8.03 11.03 -1.68
C SER A 12 -9.00 9.92 -2.09
N LEU A 13 -8.52 8.94 -2.86
CA LEU A 13 -9.29 7.76 -3.26
C LEU A 13 -9.14 6.66 -2.21
N ASN A 14 -10.23 5.97 -1.90
CA ASN A 14 -10.20 4.74 -1.14
C ASN A 14 -11.16 3.71 -1.78
N ASN A 15 -10.63 2.52 -2.04
CA ASN A 15 -11.32 1.44 -2.74
C ASN A 15 -11.60 0.31 -1.76
N LYS A 16 -12.84 -0.17 -1.73
CA LYS A 16 -13.25 -1.31 -0.90
C LYS A 16 -14.30 -2.13 -1.63
N GLY A 17 -13.96 -3.38 -1.94
CA GLY A 17 -14.81 -4.25 -2.72
C GLY A 17 -15.12 -3.65 -4.10
N SER A 18 -16.41 -3.56 -4.44
CA SER A 18 -16.89 -2.99 -5.70
C SER A 18 -17.25 -1.50 -5.64
N LYS A 19 -16.95 -0.82 -4.52
CA LYS A 19 -17.30 0.59 -4.31
C LYS A 19 -16.06 1.46 -4.25
N LEU A 20 -16.19 2.65 -4.84
CA LEU A 20 -15.16 3.66 -4.90
C LEU A 20 -15.64 4.88 -4.12
N TYR A 21 -14.78 5.38 -3.24
CA TYR A 21 -15.10 6.54 -2.42
C TYR A 21 -14.02 7.59 -2.56
N LEU A 22 -14.47 8.84 -2.57
CA LEU A 22 -13.63 10.00 -2.76
C LEU A 22 -13.83 10.97 -1.60
N TYR A 23 -12.74 11.33 -0.93
CA TYR A 23 -12.75 12.46 -0.01
C TYR A 23 -12.37 13.73 -0.77
N LEU A 24 -13.33 14.63 -0.93
CA LEU A 24 -13.16 15.96 -1.53
C LEU A 24 -12.58 16.89 -0.47
N LYS A 25 -11.28 17.19 -0.53
CA LYS A 25 -10.57 17.87 0.58
C LYS A 25 -11.08 19.28 0.84
N GLU A 26 -11.41 20.03 -0.20
CA GLU A 26 -11.90 21.42 -0.08
C GLU A 26 -13.33 21.48 0.41
N GLU A 27 -14.18 20.59 -0.10
CA GLU A 27 -15.57 20.46 0.31
C GLU A 27 -15.73 19.73 1.64
N LYS A 28 -14.64 19.15 2.18
CA LYS A 28 -14.62 18.31 3.38
C LYS A 28 -15.71 17.24 3.34
N LYS A 29 -15.85 16.61 2.18
CA LYS A 29 -17.00 15.76 1.87
C LYS A 29 -16.56 14.38 1.44
N LEU A 30 -17.27 13.37 1.93
CA LEU A 30 -17.14 12.01 1.45
C LEU A 30 -18.26 11.69 0.47
N VAL A 31 -17.88 11.15 -0.69
CA VAL A 31 -18.82 10.75 -1.73
C VAL A 31 -18.51 9.35 -2.24
N GLU A 32 -19.54 8.59 -2.61
CA GLU A 32 -19.42 7.40 -3.45
C GLU A 32 -19.34 7.86 -4.91
N ILE A 33 -18.39 7.32 -5.67
CA ILE A 33 -18.23 7.58 -7.10
C ILE A 33 -18.44 6.31 -7.94
N ASP A 34 -18.82 6.49 -9.20
CA ASP A 34 -18.77 5.42 -10.19
C ASP A 34 -17.33 5.22 -10.74
N SER A 35 -17.15 4.23 -11.61
CA SER A 35 -15.88 3.93 -12.28
C SER A 35 -15.41 5.05 -13.23
N PHE A 36 -16.25 6.03 -13.53
CA PHE A 36 -15.93 7.22 -14.31
C PHE A 36 -15.65 8.43 -13.40
N GLY A 37 -15.66 8.25 -12.09
CA GLY A 37 -15.45 9.30 -11.10
C GLY A 37 -16.62 10.29 -10.97
N ASN A 38 -17.84 9.93 -11.40
CA ASN A 38 -19.03 10.73 -11.17
C ASN A 38 -19.60 10.42 -9.79
N ILE A 39 -20.06 11.46 -9.09
CA ILE A 39 -20.67 11.30 -7.77
C ILE A 39 -21.98 10.54 -7.92
N LYS A 40 -22.09 9.38 -7.27
CA LYS A 40 -23.31 8.59 -7.18
C LYS A 40 -24.14 8.99 -5.96
N LYS A 41 -23.46 9.20 -4.83
CA LYS A 41 -24.08 9.46 -3.54
C LYS A 41 -23.17 10.31 -2.67
N GLU A 42 -23.76 11.29 -1.99
CA GLU A 42 -23.11 12.01 -0.91
C GLU A 42 -23.27 11.21 0.38
N ILE A 43 -22.16 10.91 1.04
CA ILE A 43 -22.17 10.07 2.23
C ILE A 43 -22.24 10.94 3.48
N THR A 44 -21.28 11.85 3.63
CA THR A 44 -21.26 12.77 4.77
C THR A 44 -20.45 14.04 4.46
N PHE A 45 -20.70 15.06 5.27
CA PHE A 45 -19.86 16.24 5.40
C PHE A 45 -19.10 16.18 6.72
N PHE A 46 -17.87 16.67 6.74
CA PHE A 46 -17.06 16.77 7.95
C PHE A 46 -16.87 18.24 8.33
N ASP A 47 -17.38 18.64 9.48
CA ASP A 47 -17.23 20.02 9.98
C ASP A 47 -15.77 20.40 10.26
N MET A 48 -14.92 19.41 10.55
CA MET A 48 -13.56 19.62 11.06
C MET A 48 -12.50 19.85 9.98
N LYS A 49 -11.32 20.30 10.39
CA LYS A 49 -10.41 21.06 9.52
C LYS A 49 -9.60 20.26 8.50
N GLN A 50 -9.52 18.94 8.57
CA GLN A 50 -9.05 18.07 7.47
C GLN A 50 -9.07 16.61 7.93
N VAL A 51 -9.58 15.69 7.09
CA VAL A 51 -9.42 14.25 7.30
C VAL A 51 -7.95 13.88 7.00
N TYR A 52 -7.23 13.44 8.03
CA TYR A 52 -5.84 12.98 7.94
C TYR A 52 -5.76 11.56 7.39
N ARG A 53 -6.61 10.66 7.88
CA ARG A 53 -6.68 9.28 7.44
C ARG A 53 -8.12 8.83 7.30
N PHE A 54 -8.37 8.01 6.29
CA PHE A 54 -9.68 7.53 5.95
C PHE A 54 -9.64 6.03 5.62
N ASN A 55 -10.53 5.25 6.23
CA ASN A 55 -10.68 3.81 5.95
C ASN A 55 -12.15 3.45 5.83
N ILE A 56 -12.45 2.48 4.97
CA ILE A 56 -13.83 2.13 4.63
C ILE A 56 -14.03 0.64 4.78
N THR A 57 -15.18 0.25 5.30
CA THR A 57 -15.76 -1.08 5.17
C THR A 57 -17.02 -1.04 4.32
N ASP A 58 -17.60 -2.20 4.06
CA ASP A 58 -18.85 -2.30 3.32
C ASP A 58 -20.01 -1.59 4.04
N GLU A 59 -19.96 -1.55 5.37
CA GLU A 59 -21.04 -1.06 6.23
C GLU A 59 -20.71 0.29 6.90
N ASN A 60 -19.44 0.61 7.12
CA ASN A 60 -18.98 1.75 7.93
C ASN A 60 -17.74 2.42 7.34
N PHE A 61 -17.34 3.57 7.88
CA PHE A 61 -16.04 4.16 7.62
C PHE A 61 -15.45 4.84 8.86
N ILE A 62 -14.13 4.95 8.89
CA ILE A 62 -13.38 5.66 9.93
C ILE A 62 -12.70 6.87 9.32
N ALA A 63 -12.96 8.03 9.91
CA ALA A 63 -12.24 9.26 9.63
C ALA A 63 -11.41 9.66 10.85
N SER A 64 -10.10 9.78 10.66
CA SER A 64 -9.21 10.41 11.64
C SER A 64 -8.92 11.83 11.20
N PHE A 65 -9.12 12.75 12.12
CA PHE A 65 -8.85 14.17 11.93
C PHE A 65 -7.53 14.53 12.57
N ASP A 66 -6.80 15.43 11.93
CA ASP A 66 -5.43 15.74 12.33
C ASP A 66 -5.37 16.23 13.78
N ASN A 67 -4.61 15.52 14.62
CA ASN A 67 -4.38 15.80 16.05
C ASN A 67 -5.62 16.02 16.94
N GLU A 68 -6.82 15.66 16.48
CA GLU A 68 -8.07 15.91 17.19
C GLU A 68 -8.71 14.60 17.63
N LYS A 69 -9.46 13.96 16.73
CA LYS A 69 -10.24 12.76 17.04
C LYS A 69 -10.30 11.79 15.87
N THR A 70 -10.65 10.55 16.19
CA THR A 70 -11.02 9.51 15.24
C THR A 70 -12.48 9.19 15.44
N ILE A 71 -13.27 9.25 14.38
CA ILE A 71 -14.70 8.99 14.42
C ILE A 71 -15.03 7.83 13.49
N PHE A 72 -15.89 6.95 13.99
CA PHE A 72 -16.51 5.87 13.26
C PHE A 72 -17.89 6.31 12.83
N TYR A 73 -18.16 6.12 11.55
CA TYR A 73 -19.43 6.46 10.94
C TYR A 73 -20.04 5.22 10.30
N SER A 74 -21.36 5.18 10.25
CA SER A 74 -22.07 4.34 9.28
C SER A 74 -21.82 4.83 7.85
N ASN A 75 -22.01 3.97 6.86
CA ASN A 75 -22.02 4.35 5.45
C ASN A 75 -23.15 5.32 5.05
N GLU A 76 -24.03 5.69 5.98
CA GLU A 76 -25.03 6.75 5.86
C GLU A 76 -24.57 8.07 6.53
N GLY A 77 -23.33 8.13 7.04
CA GLY A 77 -22.76 9.33 7.66
C GLY A 77 -23.16 9.55 9.12
N VAL A 78 -23.83 8.58 9.76
CA VAL A 78 -24.19 8.66 11.19
C VAL A 78 -22.99 8.33 12.06
N GLU A 79 -22.63 9.21 13.00
CA GLU A 79 -21.58 8.95 14.01
C GLU A 79 -21.97 7.78 14.92
N LEU A 80 -21.11 6.76 14.97
CA LEU A 80 -21.27 5.57 15.80
C LEU A 80 -20.41 5.63 17.06
N LEU A 81 -19.16 6.10 16.93
CA LEU A 81 -18.20 6.13 18.03
C LEU A 81 -17.12 7.19 17.80
N THR A 82 -16.70 7.87 18.87
CA THR A 82 -15.67 8.90 18.85
C THR A 82 -14.53 8.58 19.81
N PHE A 83 -13.30 8.76 19.32
CA PHE A 83 -12.07 8.70 20.10
C PHE A 83 -11.37 10.05 20.06
N GLU A 84 -11.14 10.67 21.22
CA GLU A 84 -10.42 11.96 21.37
C GLU A 84 -8.89 11.85 21.14
N LYS A 85 -8.48 11.05 20.14
CA LYS A 85 -7.10 10.83 19.72
C LYS A 85 -7.01 10.41 18.25
N GLN A 86 -5.84 10.65 17.66
CA GLN A 86 -5.52 10.30 16.29
C GLN A 86 -5.28 8.79 16.10
N LEU A 87 -5.83 8.26 15.02
CA LEU A 87 -5.58 6.93 14.50
C LEU A 87 -4.14 6.80 14.00
N TYR A 88 -3.35 5.89 14.56
CA TYR A 88 -1.97 5.69 14.12
C TYR A 88 -1.85 4.73 12.93
N PHE A 89 -2.71 3.72 12.86
CA PHE A 89 -2.97 2.90 11.67
C PHE A 89 -4.28 2.13 11.84
N SER A 90 -4.77 1.59 10.73
CA SER A 90 -5.89 0.66 10.70
C SER A 90 -5.76 -0.26 9.50
N PHE A 91 -6.40 -1.42 9.59
CA PHE A 91 -6.46 -2.36 8.48
C PHE A 91 -7.74 -3.19 8.60
N LEU A 92 -7.97 -3.99 7.58
CA LEU A 92 -9.23 -4.63 7.30
C LEU A 92 -8.98 -6.10 7.00
N GLU A 93 -9.66 -7.00 7.70
CA GLU A 93 -9.67 -8.44 7.40
C GLU A 93 -11.13 -8.88 7.31
N GLU A 94 -11.52 -9.54 6.21
CA GLU A 94 -12.86 -10.08 5.92
C GLU A 94 -14.07 -9.30 6.48
N ASN A 95 -14.31 -9.40 7.80
CA ASN A 95 -15.44 -8.80 8.51
C ASN A 95 -15.07 -7.81 9.62
N ASP A 96 -13.80 -7.61 9.95
CA ASP A 96 -13.34 -6.81 11.09
C ASP A 96 -12.39 -5.68 10.67
N ILE A 97 -12.36 -4.63 11.51
CA ILE A 97 -11.47 -3.48 11.42
C ILE A 97 -10.63 -3.44 12.70
N TYR A 98 -9.32 -3.47 12.53
CA TYR A 98 -8.39 -3.32 13.65
C TYR A 98 -7.78 -1.93 13.60
N ILE A 99 -7.78 -1.27 14.75
CA ILE A 99 -7.45 0.15 14.89
C ILE A 99 -6.53 0.35 16.08
N TYR A 100 -5.39 0.98 15.80
CA TYR A 100 -4.44 1.34 16.85
C TYR A 100 -4.36 2.85 17.03
N ILE A 101 -4.40 3.27 18.29
CA ILE A 101 -4.43 4.68 18.69
C ILE A 101 -3.14 4.99 19.47
N LYS A 102 -2.29 5.86 18.90
CA LYS A 102 -0.87 6.08 19.27
C LYS A 102 -0.58 6.32 20.75
N ASN A 103 -1.51 6.93 21.47
CA ASN A 103 -1.29 7.40 22.85
C ASN A 103 -2.02 6.55 23.90
N LYS A 104 -2.59 5.43 23.47
CA LYS A 104 -3.35 4.57 24.34
C LYS A 104 -2.67 3.22 24.58
N ASP A 105 -1.61 2.88 23.82
CA ASP A 105 -0.97 1.55 23.91
C ASP A 105 -2.05 0.46 23.86
N PHE A 106 -3.07 0.63 23.00
CA PHE A 106 -4.21 -0.29 22.91
C PHE A 106 -4.54 -0.53 21.44
N LEU A 107 -4.68 -1.81 21.08
CA LEU A 107 -5.29 -2.23 19.82
C LEU A 107 -6.79 -2.44 20.05
N TYR A 108 -7.60 -1.82 19.21
CA TYR A 108 -9.05 -1.94 19.20
C TYR A 108 -9.48 -2.79 18.01
N GLN A 109 -10.36 -3.76 18.24
CA GLN A 109 -11.04 -4.52 17.19
C GLN A 109 -12.49 -4.06 17.10
N PHE A 110 -12.95 -3.81 15.89
CA PHE A 110 -14.33 -3.50 15.57
C PHE A 110 -14.82 -4.53 14.57
N ASP A 111 -16.02 -5.04 14.78
CA ASP A 111 -16.69 -5.74 13.69
C ASP A 111 -17.10 -4.75 12.58
N LYS A 112 -17.52 -5.28 11.43
CA LYS A 112 -18.01 -4.46 10.30
C LYS A 112 -19.15 -3.52 10.66
N LYS A 113 -19.94 -3.84 11.70
CA LYS A 113 -21.04 -3.03 12.21
C LYS A 113 -20.57 -1.93 13.17
N GLY A 114 -19.29 -1.91 13.52
CA GLY A 114 -18.69 -0.91 14.39
C GLY A 114 -18.86 -1.25 15.87
N TYR A 115 -19.31 -2.46 16.20
CA TYR A 115 -19.32 -2.92 17.59
C TYR A 115 -17.90 -3.23 18.03
N LYS A 116 -17.52 -2.59 19.12
CA LYS A 116 -16.21 -2.69 19.75
C LYS A 116 -16.10 -4.01 20.51
N VAL A 117 -15.06 -4.79 20.21
CA VAL A 117 -14.55 -5.84 21.09
C VAL A 117 -13.28 -5.30 21.77
N GLU A 118 -13.21 -5.35 23.10
CA GLU A 118 -12.17 -4.68 23.89
C GLU A 118 -10.76 -5.29 23.70
N ILE A 119 -9.78 -4.46 23.32
CA ILE A 119 -8.76 -3.74 24.14
C ILE A 119 -7.72 -4.67 24.76
N PHE A 120 -6.59 -4.81 24.08
CA PHE A 120 -5.39 -5.44 24.64
C PHE A 120 -4.29 -4.41 24.84
N PRO A 121 -3.66 -4.35 26.03
CA PRO A 121 -2.49 -3.51 26.22
C PRO A 121 -1.40 -3.92 25.22
N PHE A 122 -0.94 -2.94 24.48
CA PHE A 122 0.00 -3.03 23.39
C PHE A 122 1.06 -1.94 23.61
N SER A 123 2.15 -2.28 24.28
CA SER A 123 3.12 -1.32 24.82
C SER A 123 4.33 -1.06 23.91
N GLU A 124 4.27 -1.39 22.63
CA GLU A 124 5.46 -1.35 21.80
C GLU A 124 5.30 -0.34 20.66
N LYS A 125 6.30 0.55 20.51
CA LYS A 125 6.46 1.50 19.39
C LYS A 125 6.76 0.76 18.08
N LYS A 126 5.92 -0.20 17.72
CA LYS A 126 5.97 -0.99 16.50
C LYS A 126 5.00 -0.40 15.48
N ILE A 127 5.41 -0.39 14.22
CA ILE A 127 4.53 -0.06 13.10
C ILE A 127 3.87 -1.36 12.68
N PHE A 128 2.55 -1.46 12.82
CA PHE A 128 1.81 -2.61 12.35
C PHE A 128 1.81 -2.66 10.82
N SER A 129 1.88 -3.87 10.29
CA SER A 129 2.09 -4.09 8.86
C SER A 129 1.01 -4.92 8.18
N HIS A 130 0.49 -5.97 8.83
CA HIS A 130 -0.40 -6.94 8.16
C HIS A 130 -1.18 -7.81 9.16
N LEU A 131 -2.44 -8.16 8.86
CA LEU A 131 -3.18 -9.28 9.48
C LEU A 131 -3.48 -10.35 8.44
N TYR A 132 -3.31 -11.62 8.79
CA TYR A 132 -3.65 -12.75 7.92
C TYR A 132 -4.03 -13.94 8.78
N ASN A 133 -5.22 -14.52 8.59
CA ASN A 133 -5.66 -15.75 9.29
C ASN A 133 -5.42 -15.67 10.81
N ALA A 134 -5.84 -14.57 11.45
CA ALA A 134 -5.63 -14.28 12.87
C ALA A 134 -4.17 -13.98 13.29
N PHE A 135 -3.19 -13.87 12.39
CA PHE A 135 -1.82 -13.46 12.73
C PHE A 135 -1.61 -11.95 12.59
N LEU A 136 -1.28 -11.27 13.69
CA LEU A 136 -1.00 -9.84 13.74
C LEU A 136 0.52 -9.60 13.58
N ILE A 137 0.91 -8.98 12.45
CA ILE A 137 2.31 -8.79 12.07
C ILE A 137 2.74 -7.33 12.26
N PHE A 138 3.80 -7.15 13.04
CA PHE A 138 4.37 -5.85 13.36
C PHE A 138 5.83 -5.78 12.96
N LYS A 139 6.27 -4.61 12.54
CA LYS A 139 7.68 -4.33 12.28
C LYS A 139 8.18 -3.13 13.07
N LYS A 140 9.46 -3.16 13.40
CA LYS A 140 10.21 -2.00 13.88
C LYS A 140 11.61 -2.11 13.29
N GLU A 141 11.93 -1.21 12.36
CA GLU A 141 13.22 -1.23 11.64
C GLU A 141 13.44 -2.62 10.99
N ASN A 142 14.49 -3.33 11.39
CA ASN A 142 14.86 -4.69 10.98
C ASN A 142 14.22 -5.82 11.80
N ILE A 143 13.39 -5.51 12.80
CA ILE A 143 12.77 -6.51 13.70
C ILE A 143 11.31 -6.74 13.31
N LEU A 144 10.98 -8.02 13.13
CA LEU A 144 9.64 -8.52 12.84
C LEU A 144 9.05 -9.20 14.08
N TYR A 145 7.77 -9.00 14.33
CA TYR A 145 7.04 -9.60 15.43
C TYR A 145 5.72 -10.14 14.90
N THR A 146 5.37 -11.35 15.34
CA THR A 146 4.12 -11.99 14.99
C THR A 146 3.39 -12.37 16.26
N HIS A 147 2.13 -11.96 16.34
CA HIS A 147 1.24 -12.32 17.42
C HIS A 147 0.07 -13.13 16.87
N LEU A 148 -0.55 -13.93 17.73
CA LEU A 148 -1.78 -14.64 17.40
C LEU A 148 -2.95 -13.87 18.00
N ASP A 149 -3.94 -13.53 17.18
CA ASP A 149 -5.20 -12.98 17.65
C ASP A 149 -6.05 -14.11 18.27
N LYS A 150 -6.12 -14.10 19.60
CA LYS A 150 -7.10 -14.88 20.35
C LYS A 150 -8.06 -13.88 20.98
N LYS A 151 -9.36 -14.17 20.94
CA LYS A 151 -10.47 -13.32 21.40
C LYS A 151 -10.26 -12.45 22.66
N SER A 152 -9.39 -12.87 23.58
CA SER A 152 -9.10 -12.17 24.83
C SER A 152 -7.62 -11.88 25.08
N GLU A 153 -6.69 -12.24 24.19
CA GLU A 153 -5.26 -11.98 24.33
C GLU A 153 -4.56 -11.99 22.95
N ILE A 154 -3.50 -11.18 22.81
CA ILE A 154 -2.65 -11.15 21.61
C ILE A 154 -1.23 -11.58 21.98
N PRO A 155 -1.01 -12.88 22.31
CA PRO A 155 0.32 -13.36 22.69
C PRO A 155 1.31 -13.19 21.54
N LEU A 156 2.53 -12.77 21.89
CA LEU A 156 3.67 -12.82 20.98
C LEU A 156 3.96 -14.29 20.67
N LEU A 157 3.88 -14.69 19.40
CA LEU A 157 4.27 -16.02 18.95
C LEU A 157 5.78 -16.08 18.76
N TRP A 158 6.33 -15.12 18.03
CA TRP A 158 7.77 -15.02 17.80
C TRP A 158 8.18 -13.60 17.44
N GLN A 159 9.45 -13.32 17.70
CA GLN A 159 10.16 -12.12 17.30
C GLN A 159 11.42 -12.54 16.55
N LYS A 160 11.74 -11.82 15.48
CA LYS A 160 12.95 -12.07 14.70
C LYS A 160 13.63 -10.77 14.31
N ASP A 161 14.91 -10.65 14.67
CA ASP A 161 15.81 -9.63 14.14
C ASP A 161 16.37 -10.13 12.80
N LEU A 162 16.17 -9.36 11.74
CA LEU A 162 16.64 -9.70 10.39
C LEU A 162 17.95 -9.01 10.01
N SER A 163 18.52 -8.15 10.87
CA SER A 163 19.67 -7.30 10.54
C SER A 163 20.89 -8.08 10.07
N ASP A 164 21.22 -9.20 10.71
CA ASP A 164 22.37 -10.03 10.32
C ASP A 164 22.24 -10.58 8.90
N ILE A 165 21.00 -10.87 8.48
CA ILE A 165 20.71 -11.47 7.17
C ILE A 165 20.53 -10.39 6.10
N THR A 166 20.00 -9.23 6.48
CA THR A 166 19.63 -8.15 5.56
C THR A 166 20.62 -6.99 5.55
N SER A 167 21.78 -7.15 6.18
CA SER A 167 22.85 -6.16 6.15
C SER A 167 23.49 -6.08 4.75
N TYR A 168 23.80 -4.87 4.30
CA TYR A 168 24.44 -4.62 3.01
C TYR A 168 25.35 -3.39 3.07
N LYS A 169 26.30 -3.33 2.14
CA LYS A 169 27.13 -2.16 1.91
C LYS A 169 26.41 -1.22 0.95
N ASP A 170 26.17 0.01 1.38
CA ASP A 170 25.52 1.04 0.56
C ASP A 170 26.50 1.64 -0.46
N TYR A 171 26.00 2.49 -1.36
CA TYR A 171 26.79 3.09 -2.44
C TYR A 171 27.97 3.96 -1.93
N ASP A 172 27.84 4.54 -0.73
CA ASP A 172 28.88 5.32 -0.06
C ASP A 172 29.90 4.45 0.71
N GLY A 173 29.69 3.14 0.70
CA GLY A 173 30.53 2.17 1.38
C GLY A 173 30.20 1.92 2.84
N SER A 174 29.18 2.58 3.40
CA SER A 174 28.70 2.32 4.76
C SER A 174 27.96 0.99 4.86
N LEU A 175 28.10 0.31 6.00
CA LEU A 175 27.31 -0.88 6.31
C LEU A 175 25.94 -0.43 6.84
N LYS A 176 24.86 -0.91 6.21
CA LYS A 176 23.49 -0.65 6.60
C LYS A 176 22.83 -1.95 7.04
N GLN A 177 22.02 -1.88 8.08
CA GLN A 177 21.07 -2.94 8.41
C GLN A 177 19.82 -2.76 7.54
N GLY A 178 19.34 -3.84 6.94
CA GLY A 178 18.21 -3.79 6.02
C GLY A 178 16.88 -3.62 6.76
N ASP A 179 16.43 -2.38 6.90
CA ASP A 179 15.10 -2.08 7.45
C ASP A 179 13.99 -2.74 6.63
N ILE A 180 12.97 -3.23 7.33
CA ILE A 180 11.80 -3.82 6.71
C ILE A 180 10.96 -2.70 6.07
N ARG A 181 10.79 -2.77 4.75
CA ARG A 181 10.02 -1.83 3.95
C ARG A 181 8.56 -2.21 3.84
N GLU A 182 8.30 -3.42 3.36
CA GLU A 182 6.94 -3.92 3.13
C GLU A 182 6.85 -5.38 3.57
N ILE A 183 5.66 -5.78 3.99
CA ILE A 183 5.34 -7.15 4.37
C ILE A 183 4.07 -7.53 3.64
N TYR A 184 4.10 -8.67 2.96
CA TYR A 184 2.98 -9.21 2.21
C TYR A 184 2.61 -10.58 2.76
N SER A 185 1.31 -10.85 2.90
CA SER A 185 0.85 -12.23 3.05
C SER A 185 1.05 -13.00 1.75
N TYR A 186 1.47 -14.26 1.87
CA TYR A 186 1.64 -15.15 0.74
C TYR A 186 1.44 -16.60 1.18
N ASN A 187 0.26 -17.16 0.88
CA ASN A 187 -0.17 -18.45 1.44
C ASN A 187 0.01 -18.43 2.98
N ASN A 188 0.52 -19.51 3.59
CA ASN A 188 0.81 -19.57 5.03
C ASN A 188 2.19 -18.97 5.40
N THR A 189 2.66 -18.01 4.61
CA THR A 189 3.98 -17.39 4.76
C THR A 189 3.91 -15.87 4.63
N LEU A 190 4.99 -15.21 5.01
CA LEU A 190 5.19 -13.77 4.86
C LEU A 190 6.29 -13.53 3.84
N ILE A 191 6.06 -12.63 2.89
CA ILE A 191 7.10 -12.04 2.07
C ILE A 191 7.53 -10.74 2.73
N VAL A 192 8.78 -10.66 3.16
CA VAL A 192 9.38 -9.49 3.81
C VAL A 192 10.34 -8.84 2.83
N LEU A 193 10.01 -7.62 2.44
CA LEU A 193 10.87 -6.79 1.59
C LEU A 193 11.68 -5.83 2.47
N THR A 194 12.99 -5.81 2.26
CA THR A 194 13.87 -4.74 2.74
C THR A 194 14.36 -3.91 1.55
N GLN A 195 15.34 -3.03 1.75
CA GLN A 195 15.92 -2.25 0.64
C GLN A 195 16.45 -3.16 -0.48
N VAL A 196 17.23 -4.21 -0.19
CA VAL A 196 17.85 -5.10 -1.21
C VAL A 196 17.66 -6.60 -0.93
N PHE A 197 16.72 -6.98 -0.07
CA PHE A 197 16.42 -8.39 0.19
C PHE A 197 14.93 -8.67 0.15
N ILE A 198 14.59 -9.86 -0.31
CA ILE A 198 13.28 -10.49 -0.14
C ILE A 198 13.47 -11.75 0.67
N LEU A 199 12.72 -11.88 1.76
CA LEU A 199 12.70 -13.09 2.59
C LEU A 199 11.30 -13.70 2.54
N ARG A 200 11.23 -15.02 2.57
CA ARG A 200 9.99 -15.75 2.85
C ARG A 200 10.09 -16.41 4.21
N LEU A 201 9.12 -16.12 5.08
CA LEU A 201 9.08 -16.67 6.44
C LEU A 201 7.80 -17.44 6.67
N HIS A 202 7.88 -18.59 7.35
CA HIS A 202 6.70 -19.28 7.83
C HIS A 202 5.98 -18.43 8.89
N ILE A 203 4.68 -18.20 8.73
CA ILE A 203 3.98 -17.21 9.56
C ILE A 203 3.86 -17.65 11.03
N GLU A 204 3.74 -18.95 11.30
CA GLU A 204 3.52 -19.47 12.66
C GLU A 204 4.81 -19.60 13.46
N THR A 205 5.94 -19.88 12.80
CA THR A 205 7.20 -20.25 13.45
C THR A 205 8.29 -19.19 13.28
N GLY A 206 8.13 -18.28 12.31
CA GLY A 206 9.15 -17.31 11.93
C GLY A 206 10.37 -17.94 11.25
N GLU A 207 10.31 -19.22 10.89
CA GLU A 207 11.38 -19.90 10.15
C GLU A 207 11.59 -19.21 8.80
N ILE A 208 12.85 -18.91 8.46
CA ILE A 208 13.20 -18.32 7.18
C ILE A 208 13.30 -19.45 6.18
N ILE A 209 12.41 -19.46 5.19
CA ILE A 209 12.40 -20.43 4.10
C ILE A 209 13.51 -20.10 3.11
N TYR A 210 13.61 -18.83 2.71
CA TYR A 210 14.73 -18.33 1.92
C TYR A 210 14.99 -16.85 2.19
N SER A 211 16.19 -16.40 1.81
CA SER A 211 16.58 -14.99 1.69
C SER A 211 17.23 -14.77 0.33
N LEU A 212 16.63 -13.92 -0.48
CA LEU A 212 17.13 -13.52 -1.80
C LEU A 212 17.68 -12.11 -1.72
N ARG A 213 18.98 -11.95 -2.00
CA ARG A 213 19.59 -10.64 -2.21
C ARG A 213 19.28 -10.17 -3.63
N LEU A 214 18.72 -8.97 -3.74
CA LEU A 214 18.37 -8.34 -5.00
C LEU A 214 19.57 -7.62 -5.62
N PRO A 215 19.66 -7.59 -6.97
CA PRO A 215 20.70 -6.86 -7.69
C PRO A 215 20.54 -5.33 -7.60
N ALA A 216 19.32 -4.85 -7.33
CA ALA A 216 19.00 -3.45 -7.09
C ALA A 216 17.91 -3.36 -6.02
N GLY A 217 17.83 -2.20 -5.34
CA GLY A 217 16.83 -2.04 -4.30
C GLY A 217 15.41 -1.94 -4.83
N LEU A 218 14.41 -2.20 -3.98
CA LEU A 218 12.99 -2.07 -4.32
C LEU A 218 12.23 -1.31 -3.24
N MET A 219 11.23 -0.53 -3.65
CA MET A 219 10.34 0.17 -2.70
C MET A 219 9.13 -0.68 -2.32
N THR A 220 8.57 -1.41 -3.28
CA THR A 220 7.34 -2.19 -3.16
C THR A 220 7.37 -3.34 -4.16
N LEU A 221 6.60 -4.39 -3.90
CA LEU A 221 6.29 -5.47 -4.81
C LEU A 221 4.82 -5.44 -5.21
N SER A 222 4.52 -5.87 -6.44
CA SER A 222 3.20 -6.40 -6.80
C SER A 222 3.30 -7.91 -6.84
N ILE A 223 2.48 -8.60 -6.06
CA ILE A 223 2.44 -10.06 -6.02
C ILE A 223 1.22 -10.53 -6.81
N GLU A 224 1.43 -11.45 -7.74
CA GLU A 224 0.38 -12.15 -8.47
C GLU A 224 0.72 -13.64 -8.49
N GLU A 225 -0.18 -14.46 -7.98
CA GLU A 225 0.06 -15.90 -7.81
C GLU A 225 1.43 -16.15 -7.17
N ASN A 226 2.30 -16.92 -7.81
CA ASN A 226 3.63 -17.28 -7.30
C ASN A 226 4.76 -16.32 -7.71
N LYS A 227 4.43 -15.15 -8.27
CA LYS A 227 5.42 -14.19 -8.75
C LYS A 227 5.32 -12.86 -8.04
N ALA A 228 6.47 -12.22 -7.87
CA ALA A 228 6.55 -10.83 -7.46
C ALA A 228 7.22 -9.98 -8.55
N TYR A 229 6.67 -8.78 -8.73
CA TYR A 229 7.11 -7.80 -9.71
C TYR A 229 7.56 -6.53 -9.01
N GLY A 230 8.71 -6.00 -9.40
CA GLY A 230 9.28 -4.79 -8.80
C GLY A 230 9.92 -3.87 -9.83
N CYS A 231 9.81 -2.56 -9.58
CA CYS A 231 10.49 -1.52 -10.35
C CYS A 231 11.16 -0.53 -9.41
N TYR A 232 12.44 -0.23 -9.65
CA TYR A 232 13.14 0.85 -8.96
C TYR A 232 14.33 1.35 -9.76
N GLY A 233 14.54 2.66 -9.74
CA GLY A 233 15.61 3.26 -10.54
C GLY A 233 15.35 2.99 -12.02
N TYR A 234 16.31 2.39 -12.70
CA TYR A 234 16.20 2.04 -14.11
C TYR A 234 15.84 0.57 -14.34
N HIS A 235 15.52 -0.19 -13.29
CA HIS A 235 15.40 -1.64 -13.38
C HIS A 235 13.99 -2.14 -13.10
N TYR A 236 13.62 -3.14 -13.86
CA TYR A 236 12.46 -4.01 -13.67
C TYR A 236 12.94 -5.40 -13.30
N MET A 237 12.23 -6.07 -12.40
CA MET A 237 12.54 -7.44 -12.02
C MET A 237 11.30 -8.28 -11.73
N GLU A 238 11.48 -9.59 -11.94
CA GLU A 238 10.53 -10.65 -11.64
C GLU A 238 11.19 -11.65 -10.70
N ILE A 239 10.47 -12.06 -9.66
CA ILE A 239 10.92 -13.02 -8.66
C ILE A 239 9.94 -14.20 -8.61
N ASP A 240 10.48 -15.42 -8.58
CA ASP A 240 9.75 -16.63 -8.22
C ASP A 240 9.67 -16.72 -6.69
N LEU A 241 8.46 -16.55 -6.14
CA LEU A 241 8.25 -16.58 -4.68
C LEU A 241 8.25 -17.98 -4.09
N GLU A 242 8.14 -19.02 -4.91
CA GLU A 242 8.25 -20.40 -4.42
C GLU A 242 9.71 -20.82 -4.27
N LYS A 243 10.56 -20.46 -5.23
CA LYS A 243 11.98 -20.81 -5.22
C LYS A 243 12.87 -19.78 -4.53
N GLY A 244 12.41 -18.55 -4.39
CA GLY A 244 13.24 -17.44 -3.92
C GLY A 244 14.32 -17.05 -4.94
N GLU A 245 13.98 -17.11 -6.23
CA GLU A 245 14.93 -16.90 -7.34
C GLU A 245 14.52 -15.70 -8.19
N LEU A 246 15.52 -14.98 -8.70
CA LEU A 246 15.33 -13.92 -9.69
C LEU A 246 15.03 -14.56 -11.05
N ILE A 247 13.83 -14.33 -11.58
CA ILE A 247 13.43 -14.78 -12.93
C ILE A 247 14.00 -13.83 -13.98
N ASN A 248 13.86 -12.53 -13.74
CA ASN A 248 14.20 -11.51 -14.71
C ASN A 248 14.76 -10.25 -14.01
N PHE A 249 15.74 -9.61 -14.65
CA PHE A 249 16.29 -8.32 -14.22
C PHE A 249 16.75 -7.54 -15.44
N VAL A 250 15.95 -6.53 -15.81
CA VAL A 250 16.13 -5.77 -17.04
C VAL A 250 16.31 -4.31 -16.70
N ARG A 251 17.32 -3.67 -17.30
CA ARG A 251 17.39 -2.21 -17.34
C ARG A 251 16.42 -1.72 -18.41
N ILE A 252 15.42 -0.96 -18.02
CA ILE A 252 14.44 -0.40 -18.93
C ILE A 252 15.05 0.81 -19.65
N GLU A 253 14.78 0.89 -20.95
CA GLU A 253 15.20 1.99 -21.80
C GLU A 253 14.60 3.34 -21.36
N ASN A 254 15.12 4.42 -21.95
CA ASN A 254 14.61 5.76 -21.75
C ASN A 254 13.11 5.84 -22.11
N ALA A 255 12.41 6.75 -21.47
CA ALA A 255 11.00 7.00 -21.80
C ALA A 255 10.90 7.83 -23.08
N LEU A 256 10.14 7.34 -24.05
CA LEU A 256 9.78 8.06 -25.27
C LEU A 256 8.44 8.76 -25.07
N LEU A 257 8.46 10.09 -25.01
CA LEU A 257 7.25 10.91 -24.89
C LEU A 257 7.25 11.94 -26.01
N ASN A 258 6.22 11.92 -26.86
CA ASN A 258 6.07 12.82 -28.02
C ASN A 258 7.32 12.87 -28.93
N GLY A 259 7.96 11.72 -29.15
CA GLY A 259 9.16 11.60 -30.01
C GLY A 259 10.46 12.06 -29.36
N LYS A 260 10.46 12.42 -28.07
CA LYS A 260 11.65 12.78 -27.31
C LYS A 260 11.95 11.74 -26.23
N GLU A 261 13.24 11.42 -26.10
CA GLU A 261 13.73 10.52 -25.05
C GLU A 261 14.02 11.26 -23.75
N TYR A 262 13.71 10.61 -22.63
CA TYR A 262 13.94 11.09 -21.28
C TYR A 262 14.52 9.97 -20.43
N ASN A 263 15.53 10.28 -19.62
CA ASN A 263 15.88 9.39 -18.51
C ASN A 263 14.67 9.28 -17.57
N ALA A 264 14.36 8.06 -17.15
CA ALA A 264 13.18 7.77 -16.34
C ALA A 264 13.52 6.90 -15.14
N ILE A 265 13.31 7.44 -13.94
CA ILE A 265 13.49 6.72 -12.67
C ILE A 265 12.15 6.17 -12.26
N MET A 266 12.02 4.86 -12.24
CA MET A 266 10.78 4.16 -11.92
C MET A 266 10.64 3.94 -10.41
N ASN A 267 9.39 3.94 -9.97
CA ASN A 267 8.98 3.64 -8.61
C ASN A 267 7.57 3.04 -8.63
N LYS A 268 7.21 2.26 -7.60
CA LYS A 268 5.90 1.60 -7.45
C LYS A 268 5.62 0.61 -8.60
N ALA A 269 5.23 -0.61 -8.26
CA ALA A 269 4.87 -1.61 -9.25
C ALA A 269 3.46 -2.11 -8.96
N CYS A 270 2.65 -2.24 -10.00
CA CYS A 270 1.33 -2.85 -9.95
C CYS A 270 1.18 -3.74 -11.19
N TYR A 271 1.13 -5.05 -10.97
CA TYR A 271 0.92 -6.02 -12.03
C TYR A 271 -0.56 -6.10 -12.38
N LYS A 272 -0.86 -6.12 -13.68
CA LYS A 272 -2.21 -6.40 -14.20
C LYS A 272 -2.10 -6.95 -15.63
N ASP A 273 -2.75 -8.08 -15.87
CA ASP A 273 -2.98 -8.68 -17.20
C ASP A 273 -1.70 -8.78 -18.09
N GLY A 274 -0.58 -9.19 -17.51
CA GLY A 274 0.70 -9.36 -18.23
C GLY A 274 1.54 -8.09 -18.36
N PHE A 275 1.14 -7.00 -17.71
CA PHE A 275 1.87 -5.74 -17.66
C PHE A 275 2.20 -5.34 -16.23
N VAL A 276 3.34 -4.67 -16.04
CA VAL A 276 3.68 -3.99 -14.79
C VAL A 276 3.54 -2.49 -15.01
N PHE A 277 2.49 -1.94 -14.41
CA PHE A 277 2.25 -0.51 -14.33
C PHE A 277 3.12 0.08 -13.23
N HIS A 278 3.73 1.22 -13.52
CA HIS A 278 4.66 1.83 -12.59
C HIS A 278 4.63 3.35 -12.66
N GLY A 279 4.90 3.98 -11.52
CA GLY A 279 5.26 5.39 -11.49
C GLY A 279 6.64 5.61 -12.10
N LEU A 280 6.86 6.79 -12.65
CA LEU A 280 8.21 7.22 -13.01
C LEU A 280 8.38 8.73 -12.90
N ARG A 281 9.59 9.14 -12.56
CA ARG A 281 10.06 10.53 -12.66
C ARG A 281 10.89 10.66 -13.93
N LEU A 282 10.45 11.55 -14.82
CA LEU A 282 11.19 11.95 -16.01
C LEU A 282 12.29 12.95 -15.65
N GLU A 283 13.34 12.95 -16.45
CA GLU A 283 14.32 14.05 -16.48
C GLU A 283 13.60 15.40 -16.63
N GLY A 284 13.98 16.38 -15.81
CA GLY A 284 13.26 17.65 -15.69
C GLY A 284 12.19 17.68 -14.60
N GLY A 285 11.92 16.56 -13.92
CA GLY A 285 11.12 16.53 -12.68
C GLY A 285 9.62 16.33 -12.83
N GLN A 286 9.14 16.09 -14.05
CA GLN A 286 7.76 15.68 -14.28
C GLN A 286 7.58 14.20 -13.93
N TYR A 287 6.36 13.84 -13.51
CA TYR A 287 5.99 12.46 -13.22
C TYR A 287 5.01 11.94 -14.25
N ALA A 288 5.14 10.66 -14.51
CA ALA A 288 4.32 9.90 -15.44
C ALA A 288 4.00 8.53 -14.85
N VAL A 289 3.07 7.84 -15.51
CA VAL A 289 2.86 6.41 -15.35
C VAL A 289 3.31 5.70 -16.62
N GLY A 290 3.88 4.52 -16.49
CA GLY A 290 4.25 3.66 -17.60
C GLY A 290 3.74 2.24 -17.42
N ALA A 291 3.77 1.46 -18.49
CA ALA A 291 3.50 0.03 -18.46
C ALA A 291 4.63 -0.74 -19.17
N ILE A 292 5.15 -1.76 -18.49
CA ILE A 292 6.17 -2.69 -19.01
C ILE A 292 5.47 -4.00 -19.34
N ASN A 293 5.68 -4.50 -20.56
CA ASN A 293 5.20 -5.83 -20.93
C ASN A 293 6.12 -6.89 -20.35
N THR A 294 5.58 -7.78 -19.52
CA THR A 294 6.36 -8.80 -18.80
C THR A 294 6.98 -9.85 -19.74
N LYS A 295 6.45 -10.03 -20.95
CA LYS A 295 7.02 -10.97 -21.93
C LYS A 295 8.23 -10.41 -22.67
N THR A 296 8.25 -9.10 -22.91
CA THR A 296 9.30 -8.45 -23.71
C THR A 296 10.30 -7.69 -22.85
N GLY A 297 9.92 -7.32 -21.62
CA GLY A 297 10.70 -6.42 -20.76
C GLY A 297 10.72 -4.97 -21.24
N ASN A 298 9.91 -4.61 -22.24
CA ASN A 298 9.91 -3.28 -22.84
C ASN A 298 8.77 -2.41 -22.28
N ARG A 299 9.03 -1.10 -22.18
CA ARG A 299 7.98 -0.12 -21.89
C ARG A 299 7.14 0.11 -23.15
N GLU A 300 5.86 -0.25 -23.09
CA GLU A 300 4.95 -0.17 -24.23
C GLU A 300 3.96 1.00 -24.13
N TRP A 301 3.88 1.63 -22.96
CA TRP A 301 2.98 2.75 -22.73
C TRP A 301 3.55 3.72 -21.70
N ILE A 302 3.25 5.00 -21.89
CA ILE A 302 3.54 6.08 -20.96
C ILE A 302 2.45 7.15 -21.05
N SER A 303 2.08 7.72 -19.91
CA SER A 303 1.20 8.88 -19.84
C SER A 303 1.73 9.88 -18.82
N LEU A 304 1.85 11.14 -19.23
CA LEU A 304 2.29 12.24 -18.37
C LEU A 304 1.18 12.57 -17.36
N LEU A 305 1.56 12.81 -16.10
CA LEU A 305 0.62 13.11 -15.02
C LEU A 305 0.74 14.56 -14.56
N SER A 306 1.73 14.84 -13.72
CA SER A 306 1.90 16.12 -13.04
C SER A 306 3.33 16.29 -12.52
N PHE A 307 3.54 17.22 -11.58
CA PHE A 307 4.81 17.37 -10.84
C PHE A 307 4.84 16.59 -9.52
N ASN A 308 3.80 15.81 -9.23
CA ASN A 308 3.67 15.02 -8.01
C ASN A 308 3.96 13.55 -8.28
N MET A 309 4.58 12.89 -7.32
CA MET A 309 4.97 11.50 -7.44
C MET A 309 3.74 10.59 -7.43
N VAL A 310 3.75 9.55 -8.25
CA VAL A 310 2.76 8.46 -8.18
C VAL A 310 2.85 7.82 -6.80
N GLU A 311 1.75 7.86 -6.06
CA GLU A 311 1.63 7.28 -4.74
C GLU A 311 1.08 5.86 -4.83
N LYS A 312 0.00 5.67 -5.60
CA LYS A 312 -0.72 4.41 -5.73
C LYS A 312 -1.27 4.23 -7.15
N ILE A 313 -1.26 2.98 -7.60
CA ILE A 313 -1.90 2.53 -8.84
C ILE A 313 -2.83 1.39 -8.46
N GLU A 314 -4.10 1.49 -8.84
CA GLU A 314 -5.12 0.48 -8.54
C GLU A 314 -5.98 0.21 -9.77
N PHE A 315 -6.50 -1.00 -9.86
CA PHE A 315 -7.43 -1.40 -10.90
C PHE A 315 -8.80 -1.71 -10.30
N HIS A 316 -9.85 -1.25 -10.96
CA HIS A 316 -11.22 -1.63 -10.67
C HIS A 316 -11.92 -1.84 -12.01
N ASP A 317 -12.41 -3.05 -12.24
CA ASP A 317 -12.92 -3.52 -13.53
C ASP A 317 -11.93 -3.26 -14.68
N ASP A 318 -12.36 -2.57 -15.74
CA ASP A 318 -11.56 -2.16 -16.91
C ASP A 318 -10.85 -0.80 -16.73
N LYS A 319 -10.90 -0.23 -15.50
CA LYS A 319 -10.35 1.08 -15.19
C LYS A 319 -9.11 1.01 -14.32
N MET A 320 -8.22 1.96 -14.57
CA MET A 320 -7.02 2.19 -13.76
C MET A 320 -7.14 3.55 -13.07
N PHE A 321 -6.87 3.55 -11.77
CA PHE A 321 -6.91 4.70 -10.88
C PHE A 321 -5.50 4.99 -10.39
N ILE A 322 -5.06 6.24 -10.51
CA ILE A 322 -3.73 6.67 -10.09
C ILE A 322 -3.87 7.84 -9.15
N SER A 323 -3.39 7.69 -7.91
CA SER A 323 -3.26 8.81 -6.97
C SER A 323 -1.83 9.33 -6.95
N ASP A 324 -1.68 10.64 -6.88
CA ASP A 324 -0.39 11.30 -6.70
C ASP A 324 -0.27 12.00 -5.34
N THR A 325 0.95 12.33 -4.95
CA THR A 325 1.24 12.99 -3.67
C THR A 325 0.66 14.40 -3.55
N GLY A 326 0.16 14.99 -4.64
CA GLY A 326 -0.53 16.28 -4.63
C GLY A 326 -2.03 16.15 -4.34
N GLY A 327 -2.52 14.92 -4.16
CA GLY A 327 -3.95 14.65 -4.03
C GLY A 327 -4.70 14.74 -5.35
N ASN A 328 -4.06 14.45 -6.48
CA ASN A 328 -4.79 14.26 -7.74
C ASN A 328 -5.15 12.78 -7.90
N LEU A 329 -6.33 12.55 -8.49
CA LEU A 329 -6.78 11.25 -8.96
C LEU A 329 -6.92 11.29 -10.48
N PHE A 330 -6.21 10.40 -11.17
CA PHE A 330 -6.32 10.20 -12.61
C PHE A 330 -7.01 8.87 -12.89
N ILE A 331 -8.00 8.89 -13.78
CA ILE A 331 -8.78 7.72 -14.17
C ILE A 331 -8.50 7.43 -15.64
N TYR A 332 -8.12 6.19 -15.91
CA TYR A 332 -7.81 5.68 -17.23
C TYR A 332 -8.74 4.52 -17.60
N GLN A 333 -9.07 4.41 -18.88
CA GLN A 333 -9.78 3.28 -19.46
C GLN A 333 -8.91 2.57 -20.48
N ARG A 334 -9.01 1.24 -20.52
CA ARG A 334 -8.39 0.43 -21.56
C ARG A 334 -9.09 0.69 -22.91
N GLU A 335 -8.31 1.06 -23.92
CA GLU A 335 -8.71 1.15 -25.32
C GLU A 335 -8.76 -0.23 -25.99
#